data_AF-A0A9Q3S2R4-F1
#
_entry.id   AF-A0A9Q3S2R4-F1
#
_cell.length_a   1.000
_cell.length_b   1.000
_cell.length_c   1.000
_cell.angle_alpha   90.00
_cell.angle_beta   90.00
_cell.angle_gamma   90.00
#
_symmetry.space_group_name_H-M   'P 1'
#
loop_
_entity.id
_entity.type
_entity.pdbx_description
1 polymer ?
#
loop_
_entity_poly.entity_id
_entity_poly.type
_entity_poly.pdbx_seq_one_letter_code
_entity_poly.pdbx_strand_id
1 'polypeptide(L)'
;MTTTIKVNVMGFNLKWQSGQGKEYYTGDFIFQQVSPSGPVLMTEDGSLNLNALDISDDVDIVYRWKSPFVAIDGVLYPAAFSLIAEDNFWVLPGNAKPNKANVPQPGGQFTVTFDAPDELRVSDKNSDAGDYTYCLALKVGIDVDGSGNPAWLIADPKITNRGSTRLLALESAGSAH
;
A
#
# COMPACT_ATOMS: atom_id res chain seq x y z
N MET A 1 -11.77 6.80 17.77
CA MET A 1 -10.68 5.84 18.09
C MET A 1 -9.94 5.56 16.77
N THR A 2 -8.87 4.76 16.71
CA THR A 2 -8.20 4.45 15.43
C THR A 2 -8.13 2.93 15.30
N THR A 3 -8.61 2.40 14.17
CA THR A 3 -8.51 0.97 13.87
C THR A 3 -7.16 0.69 13.22
N THR A 4 -6.36 -0.19 13.80
CA THR A 4 -5.05 -0.57 13.24
C THR A 4 -5.07 -1.97 12.65
N ILE A 5 -4.77 -2.06 11.36
CA ILE A 5 -4.61 -3.30 10.61
C ILE A 5 -3.11 -3.50 10.37
N LYS A 6 -2.57 -4.68 10.70
CA LYS A 6 -1.16 -5.02 10.47
C LYS A 6 -1.07 -6.15 9.45
N VAL A 7 -0.18 -6.01 8.49
CA VAL A 7 -0.08 -6.91 7.34
C VAL A 7 1.38 -7.23 7.08
N ASN A 8 1.72 -8.52 6.98
CA ASN A 8 3.00 -8.93 6.40
C ASN A 8 2.89 -8.94 4.87
N VAL A 9 3.92 -8.44 4.20
CA VAL A 9 4.02 -8.39 2.75
C VAL A 9 5.25 -9.17 2.30
N MET A 10 5.05 -10.06 1.33
CA MET A 10 6.10 -10.86 0.70
C MET A 10 5.95 -10.77 -0.82
N GLY A 11 7.04 -10.58 -1.56
CA GLY A 11 7.03 -10.51 -3.02
C GLY A 11 7.82 -11.66 -3.65
N PHE A 12 7.33 -12.21 -4.75
CA PHE A 12 7.97 -13.30 -5.51
C PHE A 12 7.61 -13.24 -7.01
N ASN A 13 8.30 -14.06 -7.81
CA ASN A 13 8.03 -14.26 -9.24
C ASN A 13 7.96 -12.94 -10.05
N LEU A 14 9.00 -12.13 -9.92
CA LEU A 14 9.01 -10.81 -10.52
C LEU A 14 9.15 -10.88 -12.04
N LYS A 15 8.38 -10.03 -12.73
CA LYS A 15 8.39 -9.86 -14.18
C LYS A 15 8.67 -8.41 -14.52
N TRP A 16 9.63 -8.21 -15.40
CA TRP A 16 9.92 -6.91 -15.98
C TRP A 16 8.69 -6.40 -16.74
N GLN A 17 8.31 -5.14 -16.52
CA GLN A 17 7.35 -4.44 -17.37
C GLN A 17 7.95 -3.15 -17.90
N SER A 18 7.96 -3.01 -19.23
CA SER A 18 8.30 -1.75 -19.87
C SER A 18 7.18 -0.73 -19.62
N GLY A 19 7.41 0.22 -18.74
CA GLY A 19 6.60 1.43 -18.64
C GLY A 19 7.26 2.60 -19.37
N GLN A 20 6.46 3.43 -20.05
CA GLN A 20 6.89 4.63 -20.78
C GLN A 20 7.93 5.47 -20.01
N GLY A 21 9.22 5.26 -20.33
CA GLY A 21 10.36 6.07 -19.88
C GLY A 21 10.94 5.74 -18.51
N LYS A 22 10.48 4.68 -17.85
CA LYS A 22 10.79 4.45 -16.44
C LYS A 22 10.60 2.93 -16.16
N GLU A 23 11.70 2.18 -15.97
CA GLU A 23 11.71 0.73 -15.68
C GLU A 23 11.18 0.36 -14.29
N TYR A 24 10.22 -0.56 -14.20
CA TYR A 24 9.76 -1.15 -12.94
C TYR A 24 9.45 -2.63 -13.12
N TYR A 25 9.52 -3.37 -12.03
CA TYR A 25 9.11 -4.77 -11.94
C TYR A 25 7.72 -4.84 -11.33
N THR A 26 6.89 -5.70 -11.92
CA THR A 26 5.67 -6.19 -11.28
C THR A 26 5.96 -7.57 -10.71
N GLY A 27 5.27 -7.95 -9.65
CA GLY A 27 5.47 -9.24 -9.00
C GLY A 27 4.18 -9.84 -8.51
N ASP A 28 4.27 -11.10 -8.11
CA ASP A 28 3.25 -11.72 -7.28
C ASP A 28 3.54 -11.34 -5.82
N PHE A 29 2.49 -10.96 -5.10
CA PHE A 29 2.59 -10.57 -3.70
C PHE A 29 1.65 -11.43 -2.85
N ILE A 30 2.12 -11.78 -1.66
CA ILE A 30 1.28 -12.35 -0.62
C ILE A 30 1.12 -11.31 0.48
N PHE A 31 -0.13 -11.06 0.83
CA PHE A 31 -0.53 -10.23 1.95
C PHE A 31 -1.13 -11.10 3.04
N GLN A 32 -0.53 -11.05 4.23
CA GLN A 32 -1.00 -11.81 5.37
C GLN A 32 -1.38 -10.87 6.51
N GLN A 33 -2.67 -10.77 6.81
CA GLN A 33 -3.15 -10.04 7.98
C GLN A 33 -2.60 -10.68 9.27
N VAL A 34 -2.04 -9.85 10.14
CA VAL A 34 -1.48 -10.21 11.44
C VAL A 34 -2.35 -9.67 12.57
N SER A 35 -2.98 -8.51 12.36
CA SER A 35 -3.86 -7.88 13.34
C SER A 35 -4.95 -7.07 12.63
N PRO A 36 -6.19 -7.03 13.16
CA PRO A 36 -6.66 -7.87 14.27
C PRO A 36 -6.69 -9.36 13.87
N SER A 37 -6.60 -10.27 14.83
CA SER A 37 -6.73 -11.72 14.58
C SER A 37 -8.18 -12.16 14.35
N GLY A 38 -9.14 -11.22 14.45
CA GLY A 38 -10.57 -11.45 14.25
C GLY A 38 -10.97 -11.46 12.77
N PRO A 39 -11.87 -10.57 12.32
CA PRO A 39 -12.36 -10.62 10.94
C PRO A 39 -11.20 -10.48 9.95
N VAL A 40 -11.19 -11.34 8.94
CA VAL A 40 -10.24 -11.25 7.82
C VAL A 40 -10.68 -10.08 6.95
N LEU A 41 -9.87 -9.03 6.92
CA LEU A 41 -10.14 -7.82 6.15
C LEU A 41 -9.35 -7.81 4.85
N MET A 42 -8.14 -8.37 4.90
CA MET A 42 -7.26 -8.49 3.76
C MET A 42 -7.22 -9.92 3.23
N THR A 43 -7.45 -10.05 1.92
CA THR A 43 -7.29 -11.29 1.18
C THR A 43 -5.83 -11.48 0.75
N GLU A 44 -5.46 -12.70 0.35
CA GLU A 44 -4.09 -13.04 -0.05
C GLU A 44 -3.59 -12.21 -1.24
N ASP A 45 -4.50 -11.80 -2.14
CA ASP A 45 -4.19 -10.98 -3.31
C ASP A 45 -3.96 -9.49 -2.99
N GLY A 46 -4.06 -9.12 -1.71
CA GLY A 46 -3.87 -7.74 -1.24
C GLY A 46 -5.14 -6.89 -1.27
N SER A 47 -6.30 -7.45 -1.62
CA SER A 47 -7.55 -6.73 -1.54
C SER A 47 -8.00 -6.59 -0.08
N LEU A 48 -8.33 -5.36 0.34
CA LEU A 48 -8.82 -4.99 1.66
C LEU A 48 -10.18 -4.30 1.53
N ASN A 49 -11.23 -4.87 2.13
CA ASN A 49 -12.57 -4.26 2.09
C ASN A 49 -12.93 -3.64 3.44
N LEU A 50 -12.82 -2.32 3.56
CA LEU A 50 -13.15 -1.60 4.80
C LEU A 50 -14.65 -1.30 4.94
N ASN A 51 -15.44 -1.40 3.86
CA ASN A 51 -16.90 -1.25 3.90
C ASN A 51 -17.60 -2.44 4.58
N ALA A 52 -16.94 -3.60 4.62
CA ALA A 52 -17.50 -4.81 5.23
C ALA A 52 -17.62 -4.72 6.77
N LEU A 53 -17.10 -3.66 7.39
CA LEU A 53 -17.17 -3.42 8.82
C LEU A 53 -17.77 -2.04 9.10
N ASP A 54 -18.53 -1.91 10.19
CA ASP A 54 -18.94 -0.63 10.78
C ASP A 54 -17.73 0.11 11.40
N ILE A 55 -16.70 0.40 10.60
CA ILE A 55 -15.57 1.24 11.01
C ILE A 55 -15.96 2.68 10.72
N SER A 56 -16.21 3.46 11.77
CA SER A 56 -16.44 4.92 11.67
C SER A 56 -15.18 5.77 11.90
N ASP A 57 -14.09 5.13 12.31
CA ASP A 57 -12.85 5.72 12.80
C ASP A 57 -11.77 5.91 11.72
N ASP A 58 -10.66 6.58 12.06
CA ASP A 58 -9.42 6.57 11.25
C ASP A 58 -8.89 5.14 11.17
N VAL A 59 -8.28 4.78 10.02
CA VAL A 59 -7.66 3.47 9.83
C VAL A 59 -6.18 3.62 9.60
N ASP A 60 -5.38 2.91 10.38
CA ASP A 60 -3.95 2.74 10.14
C ASP A 60 -3.71 1.34 9.55
N ILE A 61 -3.06 1.29 8.39
CA ILE A 61 -2.58 0.05 7.79
C ILE A 61 -1.06 0.03 7.91
N VAL A 62 -0.53 -0.93 8.67
CA VAL A 62 0.91 -1.11 8.88
C VAL A 62 1.38 -2.29 8.03
N TYR A 63 2.09 -1.98 6.96
CA TYR A 63 2.72 -2.96 6.09
C TYR A 63 4.11 -3.32 6.61
N ARG A 64 4.37 -4.61 6.75
CA ARG A 64 5.64 -5.17 7.24
C ARG A 64 6.28 -5.96 6.13
N TRP A 65 7.39 -5.46 5.61
CA TRP A 65 8.11 -6.16 4.56
C TRP A 65 8.87 -7.37 5.13
N LYS A 66 8.58 -8.57 4.64
CA LYS A 66 9.17 -9.83 5.14
C LYS A 66 10.04 -10.57 4.14
N SER A 67 10.21 -10.05 2.92
CA SER A 67 11.04 -10.67 1.89
C SER A 67 12.32 -9.86 1.67
N PRO A 68 13.38 -10.02 2.49
CA PRO A 68 14.60 -9.22 2.37
C PRO A 68 15.27 -9.37 0.99
N PHE A 69 14.99 -10.46 0.29
CA PHE A 69 15.39 -10.69 -1.09
C PHE A 69 14.17 -11.01 -1.96
N VAL A 70 14.28 -10.68 -3.24
CA VAL A 70 13.34 -11.07 -4.29
C VAL A 70 14.09 -11.71 -5.45
N ALA A 71 13.53 -12.76 -6.03
CA ALA A 71 14.11 -13.41 -7.20
C ALA A 71 13.64 -12.71 -8.49
N ILE A 72 14.59 -12.29 -9.31
CA ILE A 72 14.38 -11.76 -10.67
C ILE A 72 15.23 -12.61 -11.60
N ASP A 73 14.60 -13.27 -12.56
CA ASP A 73 15.26 -14.15 -13.53
C ASP A 73 16.23 -15.17 -12.91
N GLY A 74 15.88 -15.69 -11.72
CA GLY A 74 16.68 -16.68 -10.99
C GLY A 74 17.81 -16.10 -10.13
N VAL A 75 17.99 -14.78 -10.10
CA VAL A 75 18.97 -14.09 -9.26
C VAL A 75 18.27 -13.40 -8.09
N LEU A 76 18.83 -13.50 -6.88
CA LEU A 76 18.31 -12.84 -5.68
C LEU A 76 18.85 -11.42 -5.55
N TYR A 77 17.95 -10.46 -5.38
CA TYR A 77 18.28 -9.06 -5.14
C TYR A 77 17.72 -8.56 -3.82
N PRO A 78 18.45 -7.71 -3.08
CA PRO A 78 17.92 -7.12 -1.86
C PRO A 78 16.73 -6.22 -2.19
N ALA A 79 15.67 -6.30 -1.40
CA ALA A 79 14.48 -5.46 -1.56
C ALA A 79 14.08 -4.87 -0.21
N ALA A 80 13.73 -3.58 -0.21
CA ALA A 80 13.31 -2.85 0.97
C ALA A 80 12.43 -1.66 0.59
N PHE A 81 11.78 -1.05 1.58
CA PHE A 81 11.20 0.27 1.39
C PHE A 81 12.30 1.31 1.12
N SER A 82 11.99 2.29 0.26
CA SER A 82 12.75 3.53 0.10
C SER A 82 12.84 4.26 1.44
N LEU A 83 13.97 4.88 1.77
CA LEU A 83 14.11 5.68 2.99
C LEU A 83 13.25 6.97 3.02
N ILE A 84 12.62 7.30 1.90
CA ILE A 84 11.64 8.40 1.79
C ILE A 84 10.26 7.73 1.82
N ALA A 85 9.49 7.96 2.88
CA ALA A 85 8.27 7.19 3.18
C ALA A 85 7.24 7.32 2.04
N GLU A 86 7.08 8.54 1.55
CA GLU A 86 6.16 8.91 0.49
C GLU A 86 6.47 8.16 -0.81
N ASP A 87 7.74 7.88 -1.12
CA ASP A 87 8.09 7.12 -2.33
C ASP A 87 7.54 5.68 -2.34
N ASN A 88 7.14 5.14 -1.18
CA ASN A 88 6.70 3.75 -1.04
C ASN A 88 5.20 3.58 -1.24
N PHE A 89 4.45 4.66 -1.43
CA PHE A 89 3.00 4.56 -1.43
C PHE A 89 2.33 5.59 -2.35
N TRP A 90 1.44 5.08 -3.20
CA TRP A 90 0.59 5.92 -4.06
C TRP A 90 -0.88 5.59 -3.85
N VAL A 91 -1.72 6.61 -4.00
CA VAL A 91 -3.17 6.48 -4.04
C VAL A 91 -3.63 6.92 -5.43
N LEU A 92 -4.33 6.02 -6.13
CA LEU A 92 -4.84 6.24 -7.47
C LEU A 92 -6.35 6.06 -7.48
N PRO A 93 -7.09 6.93 -8.20
CA PRO A 93 -8.54 6.79 -8.31
C PRO A 93 -8.93 5.53 -9.11
N GLY A 94 -9.92 4.79 -8.63
CA GLY A 94 -10.45 3.59 -9.28
C GLY A 94 -9.44 2.45 -9.35
N ASN A 95 -9.40 1.75 -10.49
CA ASN A 95 -8.50 0.61 -10.75
C ASN A 95 -7.24 1.01 -11.57
N ALA A 96 -6.79 2.26 -11.43
CA ALA A 96 -5.64 2.74 -12.18
C ALA A 96 -4.35 2.06 -11.70
N LYS A 97 -3.45 1.76 -12.64
CA LYS A 97 -2.14 1.20 -12.34
C LYS A 97 -1.13 2.32 -12.09
N PRO A 98 -0.24 2.16 -11.11
CA PRO A 98 0.83 3.10 -10.87
C PRO A 98 1.79 3.15 -12.04
N ASN A 99 2.21 4.35 -12.37
CA ASN A 99 3.23 4.67 -13.33
C ASN A 99 4.15 5.73 -12.71
N LYS A 100 5.28 5.96 -13.34
CA LYS A 100 6.34 6.78 -12.76
C LYS A 100 6.11 8.30 -12.89
N ALA A 101 4.99 8.72 -13.47
CA ALA A 101 4.46 10.08 -13.38
C ALA A 101 3.48 10.24 -12.20
N ASN A 102 3.03 9.15 -11.58
CA ASN A 102 2.32 9.23 -10.31
C ASN A 102 3.30 9.68 -9.23
N VAL A 103 2.99 10.82 -8.64
CA VAL A 103 3.73 11.39 -7.53
C VAL A 103 3.08 10.87 -6.23
N PRO A 104 3.87 10.48 -5.22
CA PRO A 104 3.37 10.33 -3.86
C PRO A 104 2.43 11.47 -3.49
N GLN A 105 1.22 11.13 -3.05
CA GLN A 105 0.24 12.13 -2.66
C GLN A 105 0.76 12.85 -1.41
N PRO A 106 1.08 14.16 -1.48
CA PRO A 106 1.54 14.90 -0.31
C PRO A 106 0.33 15.32 0.53
N GLY A 107 -0.04 14.46 1.47
CA GLY A 107 -0.94 14.80 2.58
C GLY A 107 -2.41 15.05 2.23
N GLY A 108 -3.21 15.22 3.28
CA GLY A 108 -4.66 15.43 3.24
C GLY A 108 -5.42 14.24 3.83
N GLN A 109 -5.83 13.31 2.97
CA GLN A 109 -6.61 12.12 3.35
C GLN A 109 -5.75 10.91 3.73
N PHE A 110 -4.50 10.89 3.29
CA PHE A 110 -3.54 9.82 3.56
C PHE A 110 -2.25 10.37 4.12
N THR A 111 -1.66 9.68 5.08
CA THR A 111 -0.33 10.00 5.62
C THR A 111 0.51 8.73 5.63
N VAL A 112 1.77 8.84 5.25
CA VAL A 112 2.69 7.70 5.14
C VAL A 112 3.91 7.96 6.02
N THR A 113 4.21 7.03 6.93
CA THR A 113 5.35 7.16 7.86
C THR A 113 6.07 5.83 8.04
N PHE A 114 7.34 5.88 8.42
CA PHE A 114 8.06 4.71 8.92
C PHE A 114 7.82 4.54 10.42
N ASP A 115 7.29 3.38 10.80
CA ASP A 115 7.30 2.94 12.20
C ASP A 115 8.64 2.24 12.54
N ALA A 116 9.23 1.57 11.55
CA ALA A 116 10.52 0.90 11.61
C ALA A 116 11.12 0.75 10.19
N PRO A 117 12.39 0.34 10.03
CA PRO A 117 13.01 0.17 8.71
C PRO A 117 12.27 -0.77 7.75
N ASP A 118 11.56 -1.77 8.29
CA ASP A 118 10.72 -2.73 7.53
C ASP A 118 9.22 -2.52 7.74
N GLU A 119 8.80 -1.49 8.49
CA GLU A 119 7.41 -1.20 8.80
C GLU A 119 6.98 0.18 8.28
N LEU A 120 6.12 0.18 7.27
CA LEU A 120 5.50 1.38 6.67
C LEU A 120 4.06 1.49 7.17
N ARG A 121 3.72 2.60 7.80
CA ARG A 121 2.35 2.93 8.22
C ARG A 121 1.71 3.85 7.19
N VAL A 122 0.50 3.48 6.78
CA VAL A 122 -0.41 4.33 5.99
C VAL A 122 -1.63 4.63 6.85
N SER A 123 -1.80 5.90 7.20
CA SER A 123 -3.00 6.40 7.87
C SER A 123 -4.00 6.88 6.85
N ASP A 124 -5.15 6.23 6.77
CA ASP A 124 -6.31 6.58 5.97
C ASP A 124 -7.34 7.31 6.85
N LYS A 125 -7.48 8.60 6.57
CA LYS A 125 -8.47 9.50 7.18
C LYS A 125 -9.61 9.85 6.22
N ASN A 126 -9.62 9.24 5.04
CA ASN A 126 -10.62 9.51 4.04
C ASN A 126 -12.02 9.11 4.54
N SER A 127 -13.02 9.86 4.10
CA SER A 127 -14.41 9.64 4.46
C SER A 127 -15.35 9.64 3.26
N ASP A 128 -14.84 9.64 2.03
CA ASP A 128 -15.71 9.50 0.85
C ASP A 128 -16.10 8.04 0.56
N ALA A 129 -17.09 7.85 -0.32
CA ALA A 129 -17.49 6.55 -0.85
C ALA A 129 -16.67 6.14 -2.09
N GLY A 130 -15.49 6.72 -2.29
CA GLY A 130 -14.65 6.48 -3.45
C GLY A 130 -13.92 5.14 -3.37
N ASP A 131 -13.75 4.52 -4.53
CA ASP A 131 -12.88 3.36 -4.70
C ASP A 131 -11.46 3.82 -5.09
N TYR A 132 -10.47 3.32 -4.37
CA TYR A 132 -9.07 3.67 -4.59
C TYR A 132 -8.20 2.44 -4.76
N THR A 133 -7.28 2.52 -5.71
CA THR A 133 -6.14 1.60 -5.78
C THR A 133 -5.01 2.21 -4.98
N TYR A 134 -4.52 1.44 -4.03
CA TYR A 134 -3.33 1.78 -3.28
C TYR A 134 -2.19 1.01 -3.90
N CYS A 135 -1.05 1.65 -4.02
CA CYS A 135 0.11 1.04 -4.66
C CYS A 135 1.24 1.08 -3.66
N LEU A 136 1.71 -0.08 -3.26
CA LEU A 136 2.89 -0.22 -2.42
C LEU A 136 4.11 -0.37 -3.33
N ALA A 137 5.08 0.52 -3.17
CA ALA A 137 6.32 0.50 -3.91
C ALA A 137 7.49 0.12 -3.01
N LEU A 138 8.38 -0.71 -3.54
CA LEU A 138 9.58 -1.20 -2.89
C LEU A 138 10.77 -0.89 -3.80
N LYS A 139 11.89 -0.44 -3.23
CA LYS A 139 13.15 -0.36 -3.96
C LYS A 139 13.77 -1.75 -3.97
N VAL A 140 14.12 -2.23 -5.16
CA VAL A 140 15.01 -3.37 -5.31
C VAL A 140 16.39 -2.80 -5.54
N GLY A 141 17.35 -3.20 -4.71
CA GLY A 141 18.76 -2.81 -4.79
C GLY A 141 19.42 -3.51 -5.97
N ILE A 142 18.96 -3.16 -7.17
CA ILE A 142 19.52 -3.64 -8.41
C ILE A 142 20.24 -2.50 -9.09
N ASP A 143 21.48 -2.77 -9.46
CA ASP A 143 22.14 -2.13 -10.58
C ASP A 143 21.96 -3.07 -11.78
N VAL A 144 20.71 -3.25 -12.26
CA VAL A 144 20.36 -4.35 -13.20
C VAL A 144 21.08 -4.19 -14.53
N ASP A 145 21.40 -2.95 -14.87
CA ASP A 145 21.86 -2.49 -16.16
C ASP A 145 23.18 -1.69 -16.07
N GLY A 146 23.78 -1.58 -14.87
CA GLY A 146 24.95 -0.74 -14.63
C GLY A 146 24.67 0.76 -14.71
N SER A 147 23.40 1.19 -14.67
CA SER A 147 23.00 2.60 -14.72
C SER A 147 23.07 3.32 -13.36
N GLY A 148 23.32 2.58 -12.27
CA GLY A 148 23.31 3.10 -10.91
C GLY A 148 21.92 3.49 -10.39
N ASN A 149 20.84 3.17 -11.13
CA ASN A 149 19.48 3.53 -10.75
C ASN A 149 18.77 2.36 -10.08
N PRO A 150 18.24 2.53 -8.85
CA PRO A 150 17.47 1.48 -8.21
C PRO A 150 16.19 1.19 -9.00
N ALA A 151 15.96 -0.09 -9.27
CA ALA A 151 14.70 -0.54 -9.86
C ALA A 151 13.59 -0.55 -8.80
N TRP A 152 12.36 -0.26 -9.24
CA TRP A 152 11.19 -0.28 -8.37
C TRP A 152 10.39 -1.55 -8.58
N LEU A 153 10.00 -2.20 -7.48
CA LEU A 153 8.99 -3.24 -7.45
C LEU A 153 7.68 -2.59 -6.98
N ILE A 154 6.60 -2.81 -7.70
CA ILE A 154 5.31 -2.20 -7.38
C ILE A 154 4.24 -3.28 -7.20
N ALA A 155 3.49 -3.18 -6.11
CA ALA A 155 2.30 -3.96 -5.79
C ALA A 155 1.08 -3.05 -5.75
N ASP A 156 -0.08 -3.58 -6.14
CA ASP A 156 -1.33 -2.81 -6.18
C ASP A 156 -2.37 -3.40 -5.19
N PRO A 157 -2.25 -3.17 -3.87
CA PRO A 157 -3.34 -3.50 -2.95
C PRO A 157 -4.61 -2.69 -3.29
N LYS A 158 -5.71 -3.40 -3.53
CA LYS A 158 -7.01 -2.77 -3.77
C LYS A 158 -7.69 -2.52 -2.44
N ILE A 159 -8.05 -1.29 -2.13
CA ILE A 159 -8.78 -1.02 -0.88
C ILE A 159 -10.11 -0.35 -1.20
N THR A 160 -11.19 -1.03 -0.83
CA THR A 160 -12.52 -0.43 -0.81
C THR A 160 -12.66 0.37 0.48
N ASN A 161 -12.94 1.68 0.37
CA ASN A 161 -13.08 2.56 1.53
C ASN A 161 -14.33 2.21 2.37
N ARG A 162 -14.44 2.76 3.58
CA ARG A 162 -15.49 2.52 4.60
C ARG A 162 -16.93 2.91 4.19
N GLY A 163 -17.16 3.25 2.93
CA GLY A 163 -18.46 3.69 2.41
C GLY A 163 -19.03 4.90 3.15
N SER A 164 -20.36 5.05 3.12
CA SER A 164 -21.08 6.13 3.79
C SER A 164 -21.10 6.04 5.32
N THR A 165 -20.63 4.94 5.92
CA THR A 165 -20.73 4.71 7.37
C THR A 165 -19.96 5.75 8.19
N ARG A 166 -18.78 6.17 7.72
CA ARG A 166 -18.02 7.27 8.35
C ARG A 166 -18.66 8.65 8.12
N LEU A 167 -19.22 8.90 6.93
CA LEU A 167 -19.99 10.13 6.66
C LEU A 167 -21.16 10.26 7.62
N LEU A 168 -21.95 9.19 7.79
CA LEU A 168 -23.10 9.15 8.68
C LEU A 168 -22.69 9.36 10.15
N ALA A 169 -21.57 8.78 10.59
CA ALA A 169 -21.04 9.01 11.93
C ALA A 169 -20.62 10.48 12.13
N LEU A 170 -19.93 11.09 11.17
CA LEU A 170 -19.53 12.49 11.22
C LEU A 170 -20.72 13.44 11.18
N GLU A 171 -21.74 13.17 10.36
CA GLU A 171 -22.98 13.94 10.28
C GLU A 171 -23.79 13.85 11.58
N SER A 172 -23.86 12.68 12.20
CA SER A 172 -24.54 12.49 13.49
C SER A 172 -23.83 13.20 14.64
N ALA A 173 -22.49 13.28 14.60
CA ALA A 173 -21.70 14.05 15.55
C ALA A 173 -21.81 15.57 15.33
N GLY A 174 -21.98 16.02 14.08
CA GLY A 174 -22.16 17.43 13.72
C GLY A 174 -23.58 17.96 13.92
N SER A 175 -24.59 17.09 13.97
CA SER A 175 -26.00 17.45 14.16
C SER A 175 -26.40 17.61 15.64
N ALA A 176 -25.45 17.42 16.57
CA ALA A 176 -25.63 17.64 18.00
C ALA A 176 -25.29 19.10 18.38
N HIS A 177 -26.01 20.08 17.81
CA HIS A 177 -25.94 21.49 18.23
C HIS A 177 -27.30 22.17 18.17
#